data_AF-A0A9D7C0K9-F1
#
_entry.id   AF-A0A9D7C0K9-F1
#
_cell.length_a   1.000
_cell.length_b   1.000
_cell.length_c   1.000
_cell.angle_alpha   90.00
_cell.angle_beta   90.00
_cell.angle_gamma   90.00
#
_symmetry.space_group_name_H-M   'P 1'
#
loop_
_entity.id
_entity.type
_entity.pdbx_description
1 polymer ?
#
loop_
_entity_poly.entity_id
_entity_poly.type
_entity_poly.pdbx_seq_one_letter_code
_entity_poly.pdbx_strand_id
1 'polypeptide(L)'
;MRPSLFQILLSELEIAMAVTGYIKSLKQANSAKIVSSALFSELKKCELNIFYLLSFLYARQKLLQAYNSICTGKKDNIANAIETIDIGVSKSISTKFIPIIEFLHYDHPHISDLVPEKAYIIGQLKDIIHCYPAKIGSWTTATAIYTLHQFHTPECSTILANFNSNGNQLLEETRNFALSNQT
;
A
#
# COMPACT_ATOMS: atom_id res chain seq x y z
N MET A 1 -22.77 11.57 -8.95
CA MET A 1 -22.16 11.21 -10.26
C MET A 1 -21.27 10.00 -10.02
N ARG A 2 -21.43 8.89 -10.74
CA ARG A 2 -20.57 7.70 -10.54
C ARG A 2 -19.18 7.96 -11.17
N PRO A 3 -18.07 7.67 -10.48
CA PRO A 3 -16.74 7.87 -11.04
C PRO A 3 -16.54 6.97 -12.26
N SER A 4 -15.78 7.45 -13.24
CA SER A 4 -15.43 6.64 -14.42
C SER A 4 -14.44 5.55 -14.03
N LEU A 5 -14.42 4.45 -14.79
CA LEU A 5 -13.47 3.34 -14.55
C LEU A 5 -12.00 3.83 -14.57
N PHE A 6 -11.70 4.81 -15.42
CA PHE A 6 -10.39 5.44 -15.50
C PHE A 6 -10.05 6.23 -14.23
N GLN A 7 -11.01 6.96 -13.64
CA GLN A 7 -10.81 7.65 -12.36
C GLN A 7 -10.56 6.67 -11.21
N ILE A 8 -11.25 5.52 -11.20
CA ILE A 8 -11.03 4.47 -10.22
C ILE A 8 -9.61 3.91 -10.36
N LEU A 9 -9.17 3.63 -11.59
CA LEU A 9 -7.80 3.17 -11.86
C LEU A 9 -6.73 4.17 -11.36
N LEU A 10 -6.91 5.47 -11.63
CA LEU A 10 -5.98 6.47 -11.15
C LEU A 10 -5.94 6.53 -9.61
N SER A 11 -7.10 6.42 -8.96
CA SER A 11 -7.18 6.35 -7.50
C SER A 11 -6.45 5.12 -6.95
N GLU A 12 -6.63 3.93 -7.54
CA GLU A 12 -5.92 2.71 -7.12
C GLU A 12 -4.40 2.83 -7.29
N LEU A 13 -3.93 3.46 -8.39
CA LEU A 13 -2.51 3.74 -8.59
C LEU A 13 -1.95 4.70 -7.53
N GLU A 14 -2.69 5.74 -7.16
CA GLU A 14 -2.29 6.67 -6.11
C GLU A 14 -2.17 5.98 -4.75
N ILE A 15 -3.13 5.10 -4.42
CA ILE A 15 -3.08 4.29 -3.20
C ILE A 15 -1.85 3.37 -3.22
N ALA A 16 -1.62 2.64 -4.32
CA ALA A 16 -0.48 1.75 -4.46
C ALA A 16 0.87 2.48 -4.32
N MET A 17 1.00 3.67 -4.92
CA MET A 17 2.20 4.50 -4.79
C MET A 17 2.41 4.97 -3.34
N ALA A 18 1.36 5.43 -2.67
CA ALA A 18 1.43 5.83 -1.27
C ALA A 18 1.85 4.66 -0.36
N VAL A 19 1.22 3.49 -0.53
CA VAL A 19 1.57 2.27 0.20
C VAL A 19 3.02 1.86 -0.04
N THR A 20 3.49 1.93 -1.28
CA THR A 20 4.91 1.68 -1.62
C THR A 20 5.84 2.63 -0.86
N GLY A 21 5.48 3.92 -0.78
CA GLY A 21 6.20 4.92 0.01
C GLY A 21 6.27 4.58 1.51
N TYR A 22 5.13 4.18 2.09
CA TYR A 22 5.08 3.74 3.49
C TYR A 22 5.94 2.50 3.75
N ILE A 23 5.87 1.47 2.90
CA ILE A 23 6.67 0.25 3.11
C ILE A 23 8.17 0.57 3.10
N LYS A 24 8.63 1.37 2.14
CA LYS A 24 10.05 1.72 2.04
C LYS A 24 10.58 2.45 3.26
N SER A 25 9.81 3.43 3.72
CA SER A 25 10.21 4.27 4.85
C SER A 25 10.16 3.51 6.18
N LEU A 26 9.17 2.62 6.35
CA LEU A 26 9.03 1.80 7.54
C LEU A 26 9.98 0.60 7.58
N LYS A 27 10.54 0.15 6.43
CA LYS A 27 11.46 -1.01 6.34
C LYS A 27 12.68 -0.91 7.25
N GLN A 28 13.11 0.30 7.60
CA GLN A 28 14.28 0.53 8.46
C GLN A 28 13.96 0.39 9.97
N ALA A 29 12.68 0.41 10.36
CA ALA A 29 12.25 0.38 11.75
C ALA A 29 11.78 -1.02 12.16
N ASN A 30 12.51 -1.66 13.07
CA ASN A 30 12.14 -2.98 13.59
C ASN A 30 10.73 -3.01 14.23
N SER A 31 10.32 -1.92 14.87
CA SER A 31 8.97 -1.74 15.45
C SER A 31 7.86 -1.75 14.40
N ALA A 32 8.17 -1.45 13.14
CA ALA A 32 7.20 -1.33 12.06
C ALA A 32 7.08 -2.60 11.19
N LYS A 33 7.67 -3.74 11.59
CA LYS A 33 7.59 -4.99 10.82
C LYS A 33 6.16 -5.46 10.55
N ILE A 34 5.30 -5.40 11.56
CA ILE A 34 3.91 -5.88 11.46
C ILE A 34 3.11 -5.02 10.48
N VAL A 35 3.14 -3.69 10.65
CA VAL A 35 2.47 -2.76 9.73
C VAL A 35 3.05 -2.83 8.31
N SER A 36 4.37 -3.03 8.16
CA SER A 36 5.00 -3.21 6.85
C SER A 36 4.49 -4.46 6.13
N SER A 37 4.31 -5.56 6.86
CA SER A 37 3.74 -6.80 6.31
C SER A 37 2.27 -6.64 5.90
N ALA A 38 1.48 -5.91 6.70
CA ALA A 38 0.10 -5.60 6.36
C ALA A 38 0.02 -4.69 5.11
N LEU A 39 0.84 -3.64 5.04
CA LEU A 39 0.95 -2.77 3.88
C LEU A 39 1.37 -3.52 2.61
N PHE A 40 2.29 -4.48 2.72
CA PHE A 40 2.69 -5.31 1.57
C PHE A 40 1.50 -6.14 1.04
N SER A 41 0.64 -6.60 1.95
CA SER A 41 -0.60 -7.30 1.59
C SER A 41 -1.61 -6.35 0.93
N GLU A 42 -1.72 -5.08 1.38
CA GLU A 42 -2.53 -4.08 0.68
C GLU A 42 -1.98 -3.77 -0.71
N LEU A 43 -0.66 -3.67 -0.86
CA LEU A 43 -0.05 -3.37 -2.16
C LEU A 43 -0.32 -4.49 -3.18
N LYS A 44 -0.28 -5.76 -2.75
CA LYS A 44 -0.67 -6.90 -3.59
C LYS A 44 -2.15 -6.84 -4.03
N LYS A 45 -3.05 -6.40 -3.14
CA LYS A 45 -4.45 -6.20 -3.51
C LYS A 45 -4.59 -5.06 -4.53
N CYS A 46 -3.85 -3.96 -4.34
CA CYS A 46 -3.84 -2.86 -5.29
C CYS A 46 -3.34 -3.32 -6.67
N GLU A 47 -2.25 -4.08 -6.72
CA GLU A 47 -1.73 -4.67 -7.97
C GLU A 47 -2.82 -5.47 -8.70
N LEU A 48 -3.49 -6.38 -7.98
CA LEU A 48 -4.58 -7.19 -8.53
C LEU A 48 -5.73 -6.32 -9.05
N ASN A 49 -6.18 -5.33 -8.27
CA ASN A 49 -7.24 -4.40 -8.66
C ASN A 49 -6.86 -3.62 -9.92
N ILE A 50 -5.63 -3.10 -9.98
CA ILE A 50 -5.11 -2.37 -11.14
C ILE A 50 -5.13 -3.27 -12.37
N PHE A 51 -4.66 -4.51 -12.28
CA PHE A 51 -4.73 -5.46 -13.40
C PHE A 51 -6.17 -5.69 -13.87
N TYR A 52 -7.12 -5.88 -12.97
CA TYR A 52 -8.53 -6.04 -13.35
C TYR A 52 -9.09 -4.79 -14.04
N LEU A 53 -8.83 -3.60 -13.49
CA LEU A 53 -9.27 -2.33 -14.08
C LEU A 53 -8.66 -2.11 -15.47
N LEU A 54 -7.37 -2.40 -15.63
CA LEU A 54 -6.71 -2.33 -16.93
C LEU A 54 -7.30 -3.34 -17.92
N SER A 55 -7.69 -4.53 -17.47
CA SER A 55 -8.26 -5.57 -18.33
C SER A 55 -9.60 -5.18 -18.96
N PHE A 56 -10.29 -4.19 -18.39
CA PHE A 56 -11.50 -3.59 -18.96
C PHE A 56 -11.20 -2.42 -19.92
N LEU A 57 -10.06 -1.76 -19.78
CA LEU A 57 -9.69 -0.57 -20.54
C LEU A 57 -8.79 -0.88 -21.76
N TYR A 58 -8.02 -1.97 -21.69
CA TYR A 58 -7.03 -2.36 -22.69
C TYR A 58 -7.26 -3.82 -23.13
N ALA A 59 -6.32 -4.38 -23.89
CA ALA A 59 -6.42 -5.74 -24.43
C ALA A 59 -6.44 -6.81 -23.31
N ARG A 60 -7.65 -7.16 -22.87
CA ARG A 60 -7.93 -8.07 -21.74
C ARG A 60 -7.05 -9.31 -21.71
N GLN A 61 -6.97 -10.06 -22.81
CA GLN A 61 -6.22 -11.30 -22.88
C GLN A 61 -4.72 -11.09 -22.60
N LYS A 62 -4.12 -10.04 -23.17
CA LYS A 62 -2.71 -9.71 -22.96
C LYS A 62 -2.44 -9.35 -21.50
N LEU A 63 -3.33 -8.59 -20.86
CA LEU A 63 -3.18 -8.20 -19.46
C LEU A 63 -3.36 -9.37 -18.49
N LEU A 64 -4.31 -10.27 -18.75
CA LEU A 64 -4.47 -11.49 -17.95
C LEU A 64 -3.25 -12.40 -18.12
N GLN A 65 -2.70 -12.52 -19.33
CA GLN A 65 -1.47 -13.26 -19.56
C GLN A 65 -0.27 -12.63 -18.82
N ALA A 66 -0.11 -11.31 -18.88
CA ALA A 66 0.93 -10.59 -18.15
C ALA A 66 0.82 -10.81 -16.63
N TYR A 67 -0.40 -10.69 -16.07
CA TYR A 67 -0.64 -10.97 -14.66
C TYR A 67 -0.28 -12.41 -14.27
N ASN A 68 -0.69 -13.40 -15.07
CA ASN A 68 -0.34 -14.80 -14.83
C ASN A 68 1.17 -15.03 -14.88
N SER A 69 1.88 -14.39 -15.82
CA SER A 69 3.34 -14.43 -15.91
C SER A 69 4.00 -13.86 -14.66
N ILE A 70 3.53 -12.74 -14.13
CA ILE A 70 4.01 -12.14 -12.87
C ILE A 70 3.80 -13.10 -11.70
N CYS A 71 2.62 -13.72 -11.61
CA CYS A 71 2.29 -14.68 -10.54
C CYS A 71 3.21 -15.90 -10.50
N THR A 72 3.93 -16.21 -11.59
CA THR A 72 4.91 -17.31 -11.57
C THR A 72 6.16 -17.00 -10.74
N GLY A 73 6.43 -15.73 -10.43
CA GLY A 73 7.61 -15.28 -9.68
C GLY A 73 8.95 -15.43 -10.41
N LYS A 74 8.96 -15.89 -11.68
CA LYS A 74 10.20 -16.03 -12.46
C LYS A 74 10.59 -14.68 -13.06
N LYS A 75 11.86 -14.27 -12.87
CA LYS A 75 12.37 -12.97 -13.33
C LYS A 75 12.11 -12.70 -14.82
N ASP A 76 12.34 -13.68 -15.68
CA ASP A 76 12.11 -13.56 -17.13
C ASP A 76 10.62 -13.38 -17.46
N ASN A 77 9.74 -14.09 -16.75
CA ASN A 77 8.29 -13.96 -16.94
C ASN A 77 7.78 -12.59 -16.48
N ILE A 78 8.34 -12.06 -15.38
CA ILE A 78 8.03 -10.71 -14.89
C ILE A 78 8.52 -9.67 -15.89
N ALA A 79 9.73 -9.80 -16.44
CA ALA A 79 10.27 -8.88 -17.45
C ALA A 79 9.41 -8.85 -18.72
N ASN A 80 9.01 -10.02 -19.23
CA ASN A 80 8.11 -10.14 -20.39
C ASN A 80 6.73 -9.52 -20.12
N ALA A 81 6.21 -9.66 -18.89
CA ALA A 81 4.96 -9.04 -18.48
C ALA A 81 5.07 -7.52 -18.42
N ILE A 82 6.17 -6.99 -17.87
CA ILE A 82 6.47 -5.56 -17.83
C ILE A 82 6.53 -4.99 -19.25
N GLU A 83 7.22 -5.66 -20.18
CA GLU A 83 7.27 -5.24 -21.59
C GLU A 83 5.87 -5.22 -22.22
N THR A 84 5.06 -6.25 -21.97
CA THR A 84 3.68 -6.33 -22.45
C THR A 84 2.85 -5.14 -21.95
N ILE A 85 3.03 -4.75 -20.69
CA ILE A 85 2.35 -3.60 -20.09
C ILE A 85 2.88 -2.29 -20.69
N ASP A 86 4.19 -2.15 -20.84
CA ASP A 86 4.81 -0.92 -21.33
C ASP A 86 4.41 -0.58 -22.78
N ILE A 87 4.22 -1.61 -23.60
CA ILE A 87 3.74 -1.48 -24.99
C ILE A 87 2.22 -1.36 -25.05
N GLY A 88 1.50 -2.11 -24.21
CA GLY A 88 0.04 -2.27 -24.29
C GLY A 88 -0.80 -1.26 -23.53
N VAL A 89 -0.20 -0.52 -22.60
CA VAL A 89 -0.88 0.45 -21.71
C VAL A 89 -0.35 1.86 -21.97
N SER A 90 -1.18 2.89 -21.75
CA SER A 90 -0.73 4.27 -21.96
C SER A 90 0.42 4.63 -21.02
N LYS A 91 1.37 5.44 -21.52
CA LYS A 91 2.56 5.83 -20.75
C LYS A 91 2.23 6.53 -19.43
N SER A 92 1.14 7.29 -19.35
CA SER A 92 0.66 7.92 -18.11
C SER A 92 0.34 6.93 -16.98
N ILE A 93 0.04 5.69 -17.33
CA ILE A 93 -0.27 4.60 -16.40
C ILE A 93 0.94 3.68 -16.25
N SER A 94 1.56 3.23 -17.35
CA SER A 94 2.66 2.25 -17.30
C SER A 94 3.85 2.77 -16.49
N THR A 95 4.18 4.07 -16.62
CA THR A 95 5.26 4.72 -15.86
C THR A 95 5.04 4.74 -14.35
N LYS A 96 3.78 4.63 -13.89
CA LYS A 96 3.44 4.52 -12.46
C LYS A 96 3.31 3.07 -12.01
N PHE A 97 2.73 2.22 -12.85
CA PHE A 97 2.40 0.84 -12.49
C PHE A 97 3.61 -0.10 -12.51
N ILE A 98 4.49 0.04 -13.50
CA ILE A 98 5.69 -0.81 -13.62
C ILE A 98 6.56 -0.73 -12.35
N PRO A 99 6.87 0.45 -11.79
CA PRO A 99 7.61 0.53 -10.53
C PRO A 99 6.93 -0.22 -9.36
N ILE A 100 5.59 -0.29 -9.32
CA ILE A 100 4.88 -1.04 -8.28
C ILE A 100 5.10 -2.55 -8.44
N ILE A 101 5.03 -3.05 -9.67
CA ILE A 101 5.31 -4.45 -10.00
C ILE A 101 6.75 -4.79 -9.63
N GLU A 102 7.70 -3.94 -10.05
CA GLU A 102 9.11 -4.13 -9.71
C GLU A 102 9.34 -4.14 -8.20
N PHE A 103 8.66 -3.27 -7.45
CA PHE A 103 8.73 -3.23 -5.99
C PHE A 103 8.23 -4.50 -5.32
N LEU A 104 7.14 -5.07 -5.82
CA LEU A 104 6.53 -6.27 -5.24
C LEU A 104 7.32 -7.54 -5.54
N HIS A 105 7.94 -7.63 -6.71
CA HIS A 105 8.44 -8.88 -7.26
C HIS A 105 9.96 -8.96 -7.42
N TYR A 106 10.70 -7.85 -7.27
CA TYR A 106 12.16 -7.88 -7.23
C TYR A 106 12.70 -7.63 -5.81
N ASP A 107 13.70 -8.41 -5.40
CA ASP A 107 14.36 -8.31 -4.08
C ASP A 107 15.06 -6.95 -3.84
N HIS A 108 15.51 -6.32 -4.93
CA HIS A 108 16.18 -5.02 -4.95
C HIS A 108 15.50 -4.11 -5.97
N PRO A 109 14.37 -3.47 -5.62
CA PRO A 109 13.71 -2.58 -6.56
C PRO A 109 14.61 -1.39 -6.86
N HIS A 110 14.82 -1.08 -8.15
CA HIS A 110 15.61 0.06 -8.65
C HIS A 110 15.03 1.44 -8.29
N ILE A 111 14.11 1.50 -7.33
CA ILE A 111 13.41 2.73 -6.97
C ILE A 111 14.22 3.44 -5.88
N SER A 112 15.39 3.95 -6.25
CA SER A 112 16.36 4.58 -5.35
C SER A 112 15.99 6.00 -4.92
N ASP A 113 15.11 6.71 -5.63
CA ASP A 113 15.12 8.19 -5.53
C ASP A 113 13.84 8.86 -5.00
N LEU A 114 12.90 8.11 -4.42
CA LEU A 114 11.57 8.66 -4.05
C LEU A 114 11.29 8.77 -2.53
N VAL A 115 12.26 8.51 -1.64
CA VAL A 115 12.00 8.56 -0.19
C VAL A 115 12.99 9.47 0.52
N PRO A 116 12.52 10.55 1.18
CA PRO A 116 13.38 11.44 1.97
C PRO A 116 14.08 10.72 3.12
N GLU A 117 15.27 11.21 3.44
CA GLU A 117 16.14 10.73 4.51
C GLU A 117 15.48 10.94 5.90
N LYS A 118 15.35 9.85 6.67
CA LYS A 118 14.69 9.75 8.00
C LYS A 118 13.20 10.11 8.01
N ALA A 119 12.39 9.14 7.58
CA ALA A 119 10.95 9.20 7.76
C ALA A 119 10.55 9.33 9.24
N TYR A 120 9.77 10.37 9.54
CA TYR A 120 9.10 10.53 10.83
C TYR A 120 8.03 9.43 10.99
N ILE A 121 8.43 8.29 11.58
CA ILE A 121 7.61 7.06 11.65
C ILE A 121 6.23 7.34 12.27
N ILE A 122 6.17 8.10 13.36
CA ILE A 122 4.91 8.45 14.03
C ILE A 122 3.97 9.19 13.06
N GLY A 123 4.50 10.15 12.28
CA GLY A 123 3.71 10.84 11.26
C GLY A 123 3.21 9.92 10.16
N GLN A 124 4.01 8.93 9.75
CA GLN A 124 3.56 7.96 8.75
C GLN A 124 2.49 7.01 9.27
N LEU A 125 2.64 6.53 10.51
CA LEU A 125 1.62 5.72 11.17
C LEU A 125 0.33 6.52 11.31
N LYS A 126 0.44 7.80 11.68
CA LYS A 126 -0.69 8.73 11.71
C LYS A 126 -1.35 8.82 10.33
N ASP A 127 -0.60 9.04 9.26
CA ASP A 127 -1.16 9.14 7.91
C ASP A 127 -1.88 7.85 7.48
N ILE A 128 -1.29 6.68 7.76
CA ILE A 128 -1.91 5.37 7.50
C ILE A 128 -3.24 5.24 8.25
N ILE A 129 -3.27 5.66 9.52
CA ILE A 129 -4.48 5.63 10.35
C ILE A 129 -5.56 6.57 9.79
N HIS A 130 -5.20 7.76 9.33
CA HIS A 130 -6.15 8.73 8.76
C HIS A 130 -6.64 8.37 7.36
N CYS A 131 -5.94 7.49 6.64
CA CYS A 131 -6.38 6.97 5.34
C CYS A 131 -7.55 5.95 5.45
N TYR A 132 -7.88 5.48 6.66
CA TYR A 132 -9.03 4.62 6.92
C TYR A 132 -10.36 5.40 6.94
N PRO A 133 -11.48 4.83 6.44
CA PRO A 133 -11.62 3.56 5.72
C PRO A 133 -11.42 3.68 4.21
N ALA A 134 -11.14 4.88 3.70
CA ALA A 134 -11.24 5.19 2.28
C ALA A 134 -10.18 4.47 1.42
N LYS A 135 -8.97 4.27 1.95
CA LYS A 135 -7.81 3.81 1.17
C LYS A 135 -7.09 2.61 1.78
N ILE A 136 -7.21 2.41 3.09
CA ILE A 136 -6.50 1.37 3.83
C ILE A 136 -7.51 0.52 4.61
N GLY A 137 -7.33 -0.80 4.59
CA GLY A 137 -8.22 -1.74 5.27
C GLY A 137 -8.05 -1.72 6.79
N SER A 138 -9.11 -2.15 7.50
CA SER A 138 -9.14 -2.18 8.96
C SER A 138 -8.00 -2.98 9.59
N TRP A 139 -7.58 -4.09 8.97
CA TRP A 139 -6.44 -4.86 9.47
C TRP A 139 -5.15 -4.05 9.47
N THR A 140 -4.82 -3.41 8.35
CA THR A 140 -3.61 -2.59 8.22
C THR A 140 -3.67 -1.39 9.18
N THR A 141 -4.82 -0.76 9.32
CA THR A 141 -5.04 0.29 10.32
C THR A 141 -4.86 -0.22 11.75
N ALA A 142 -5.39 -1.40 12.09
CA ALA A 142 -5.18 -2.02 13.40
C ALA A 142 -3.68 -2.26 13.66
N THR A 143 -2.94 -2.76 12.67
CA THR A 143 -1.50 -2.95 12.82
C THR A 143 -0.74 -1.64 12.99
N ALA A 144 -1.20 -0.54 12.37
CA ALA A 144 -0.61 0.78 12.55
C ALA A 144 -0.89 1.33 13.96
N ILE A 145 -2.13 1.21 14.46
CA ILE A 145 -2.53 1.54 15.83
C ILE A 145 -1.70 0.73 16.84
N TYR A 146 -1.58 -0.58 16.60
CA TYR A 146 -0.76 -1.45 17.43
C TYR A 146 0.70 -1.01 17.36
N THR A 147 1.29 -0.77 16.19
CA THR A 147 2.69 -0.30 16.13
C THR A 147 2.88 1.03 16.86
N LEU A 148 1.88 1.93 16.85
CA LEU A 148 1.94 3.22 17.53
C LEU A 148 2.05 3.09 19.06
N HIS A 149 1.50 2.04 19.68
CA HIS A 149 1.61 1.84 21.14
C HIS A 149 3.06 1.69 21.61
N GLN A 150 3.96 1.23 20.73
CA GLN A 150 5.37 1.04 21.05
C GLN A 150 6.11 2.37 21.24
N PHE A 151 5.55 3.46 20.70
CA PHE A 151 6.10 4.81 20.80
C PHE A 151 5.40 5.54 21.96
N HIS A 152 6.05 5.60 23.11
CA HIS A 152 5.52 6.18 24.35
C HIS A 152 5.64 7.72 24.33
N THR A 153 5.00 8.37 23.36
CA THR A 153 5.03 9.84 23.22
C THR A 153 3.63 10.43 23.39
N PRO A 154 3.50 11.67 23.91
CA PRO A 154 2.20 12.34 24.05
C PRO A 154 1.44 12.50 22.73
N GLU A 155 2.17 12.62 21.61
CA GLU A 155 1.59 12.66 20.27
C GLU A 155 0.86 11.37 19.93
N CYS A 156 1.42 10.21 20.28
CA CYS A 156 0.79 8.91 20.03
C CYS A 156 -0.53 8.80 20.80
N SER A 157 -0.56 9.19 22.08
CA SER A 157 -1.78 9.21 22.87
C SER A 157 -2.85 10.13 22.26
N THR A 158 -2.43 11.28 21.74
CA THR A 158 -3.32 12.25 21.08
C THR A 158 -3.91 11.67 19.78
N ILE A 159 -3.10 10.99 18.97
CA ILE A 159 -3.56 10.32 17.74
C ILE A 159 -4.59 9.23 18.09
N LEU A 160 -4.28 8.39 19.09
CA LEU A 160 -5.14 7.28 19.50
C LEU A 160 -6.45 7.77 20.12
N ALA A 161 -6.42 8.79 20.97
CA ALA A 161 -7.62 9.33 21.63
C ALA A 161 -8.61 9.93 20.62
N ASN A 162 -8.09 10.58 19.57
CA ASN A 162 -8.90 11.23 18.54
C ASN A 162 -9.31 10.30 17.39
N PHE A 163 -8.79 9.08 17.34
CA PHE A 163 -9.10 8.14 16.27
C PHE A 163 -10.55 7.65 16.35
N ASN A 164 -11.28 7.80 15.24
CA ASN A 164 -12.64 7.28 15.07
C ASN A 164 -12.62 5.92 14.34
N SER A 165 -13.05 4.87 15.05
CA SER A 165 -13.15 3.50 14.52
C SER A 165 -14.24 3.31 13.47
N ASN A 166 -15.18 4.25 13.34
CA ASN A 166 -16.40 4.13 12.53
C ASN A 166 -17.19 2.84 12.85
N GLY A 167 -17.24 2.45 14.12
CA GLY A 167 -17.94 1.25 14.60
C GLY A 167 -17.23 -0.08 14.30
N ASN A 168 -15.97 -0.04 13.85
CA ASN A 168 -15.19 -1.25 13.63
C ASN A 168 -14.62 -1.78 14.95
N GLN A 169 -15.17 -2.90 15.43
CA GLN A 169 -14.80 -3.52 16.71
C GLN A 169 -13.30 -3.82 16.84
N LEU A 170 -12.66 -4.38 15.81
CA LEU A 170 -11.22 -4.66 15.83
C LEU A 170 -10.40 -3.40 16.11
N LEU A 171 -10.76 -2.29 15.46
CA LEU A 171 -10.06 -1.02 15.62
C LEU A 171 -10.28 -0.42 17.00
N GLU A 172 -11.49 -0.53 17.55
CA GLU A 172 -11.82 -0.07 18.91
C GLU A 172 -11.01 -0.82 19.97
N GLU A 173 -11.03 -2.15 19.91
CA GLU A 173 -10.29 -3.00 20.84
C GLU A 173 -8.78 -2.73 20.74
N THR A 174 -8.24 -2.65 19.53
CA THR A 174 -6.81 -2.38 19.31
C THR A 174 -6.42 -1.00 19.84
N ARG A 175 -7.26 0.02 19.62
CA ARG A 175 -7.05 1.39 20.13
C ARG A 175 -7.09 1.43 21.65
N ASN A 176 -8.07 0.76 22.27
CA ASN A 176 -8.21 0.71 23.72
C ASN A 176 -7.01 -0.01 24.36
N PHE A 177 -6.56 -1.12 23.77
CA PHE A 177 -5.33 -1.80 24.16
C PHE A 177 -4.11 -0.87 24.06
N ALA A 178 -3.97 -0.14 22.95
CA ALA A 178 -2.84 0.76 22.77
C ALA A 178 -2.84 1.89 23.82
N LEU A 179 -4.00 2.45 24.14
CA LEU A 179 -4.14 3.49 25.17
C LEU A 179 -3.83 2.97 26.58
N SER A 180 -4.28 1.76 26.94
CA SER A 180 -4.04 1.19 28.28
C SER A 180 -2.58 0.83 28.54
N ASN A 181 -1.76 0.72 27.49
CA ASN A 181 -0.34 0.40 27.58
C ASN A 181 0.57 1.63 27.37
N GLN A 182 0.01 2.84 27.32
CA GLN A 182 0.77 4.10 27.25
C GLN A 182 0.93 4.81 28.60
N THR A 183 0.25 4.33 29.64
CA THR A 183 0.38 4.77 31.04
C THR A 183 1.46 3.99 31.76
#